data_AF-A0A3S0Q7P0-F1
#
_entry.id   AF-A0A3S0Q7P0-F1
#
_cell.length_a   1.000
_cell.length_b   1.000
_cell.length_c   1.000
_cell.angle_alpha   90.00
_cell.angle_beta   90.00
_cell.angle_gamma   90.00
#
_symmetry.space_group_name_H-M   'P 1'
#
loop_
_entity.id
_entity.type
_entity.pdbx_description
1 polymer ?
#
loop_
_entity_poly.entity_id
_entity_poly.type
_entity_poly.pdbx_seq_one_letter_code
_entity_poly.pdbx_strand_id
1 'polypeptide(L)' 'MKALNDKKLDNPVWFSLSETHQNFAMDYDNIKFYPPDYCPFGGFEKGDAISKSIDNYAAMVDNFF' A
#
# COMPACT_ATOMS: atom_id res chain seq x y z
N MET A 1 18.89 6.49 -19.44
CA MET A 1 17.51 6.89 -19.11
C MET A 1 16.89 5.74 -18.32
N LYS A 2 16.34 5.97 -17.11
CA LYS A 2 15.50 4.95 -16.43
C LYS A 2 14.31 4.68 -17.34
N ALA A 3 13.96 3.42 -17.58
CA ALA A 3 12.77 3.09 -18.35
C ALA A 3 11.52 3.59 -17.60
N LEU A 4 10.44 3.92 -18.31
CA LEU A 4 9.14 4.29 -17.69
C LEU A 4 8.66 3.26 -16.64
N ASN A 5 9.08 1.99 -16.79
CA ASN A 5 8.80 0.90 -15.85
C ASN A 5 9.54 1.01 -14.50
N ASP A 6 10.69 1.68 -14.44
CA ASP A 6 11.50 1.75 -13.21
C ASP A 6 10.83 2.60 -12.11
N LYS A 7 9.86 3.43 -12.46
CA LYS A 7 9.09 4.24 -11.50
C LYS A 7 8.15 3.39 -10.65
N LYS A 8 7.68 2.24 -11.15
CA LYS A 8 6.78 1.38 -10.40
C LYS A 8 7.47 0.78 -9.18
N LEU A 9 8.75 0.46 -9.33
CA LEU A 9 9.58 -0.06 -8.24
C LEU A 9 9.99 1.02 -7.21
N ASP A 10 9.77 2.31 -7.52
CA ASP A 10 9.95 3.38 -6.54
C ASP A 10 8.74 3.44 -5.55
N ASN A 11 7.59 2.85 -5.89
CA ASN A 11 6.43 2.67 -5.00
C ASN A 11 5.70 1.34 -5.27
N PRO A 12 6.38 0.20 -5.03
CA PRO A 12 5.95 -1.10 -5.56
C PRO A 12 4.63 -1.56 -4.96
N VAL A 13 4.34 -1.23 -3.70
CA VAL A 13 3.10 -1.62 -3.02
C VAL A 13 1.90 -0.88 -3.61
N TRP A 14 2.00 0.44 -3.81
CA TRP A 14 0.92 1.23 -4.42
C TRP A 14 0.59 0.75 -5.82
N PHE A 15 1.60 0.58 -6.68
CA PHE A 15 1.37 0.14 -8.06
C PHE A 15 0.86 -1.30 -8.12
N SER A 16 1.33 -2.20 -7.25
CA SER A 16 0.80 -3.57 -7.20
C SER A 16 -0.68 -3.58 -6.82
N LEU A 17 -1.05 -2.91 -5.73
CA LEU A 17 -2.44 -2.85 -5.23
C LEU A 17 -3.37 -2.01 -6.10
N SER A 18 -2.84 -1.14 -6.96
CA SER A 18 -3.64 -0.35 -7.92
C SER A 18 -3.77 -1.01 -9.29
N GLU A 19 -3.01 -2.09 -9.55
CA GLU A 19 -2.99 -2.79 -10.84
C GLU A 19 -3.21 -4.31 -10.62
N THR A 20 -2.16 -5.12 -10.72
CA THR A 20 -2.26 -6.59 -10.75
C THR A 20 -2.89 -7.20 -9.49
N HIS A 21 -2.64 -6.62 -8.32
CA HIS A 21 -3.10 -7.13 -7.02
C HIS A 21 -4.33 -6.38 -6.48
N GLN A 22 -5.06 -5.64 -7.33
CA GLN A 22 -6.24 -4.86 -6.93
C GLN A 22 -7.30 -5.64 -6.14
N ASN A 23 -7.43 -6.94 -6.38
CA ASN A 23 -8.38 -7.79 -5.65
C ASN A 23 -7.98 -8.05 -4.18
N PHE A 24 -6.74 -7.75 -3.81
CA PHE A 24 -6.23 -7.84 -2.44
C PHE A 24 -6.16 -6.46 -1.76
N ALA A 25 -6.55 -5.38 -2.44
CA ALA A 25 -6.43 -4.05 -1.88
C ALA A 25 -7.52 -3.79 -0.81
N MET A 26 -7.08 -3.53 0.42
CA MET A 26 -7.86 -2.77 1.38
C MET A 26 -7.68 -1.29 1.08
N ASP A 27 -8.66 -0.69 0.39
CA ASP A 27 -8.60 0.69 -0.08
C ASP A 27 -9.15 1.67 0.98
N TYR A 28 -8.32 2.65 1.36
CA TYR A 28 -8.64 3.74 2.28
C TYR A 28 -8.51 5.11 1.58
N ASP A 29 -8.90 5.15 0.30
CA ASP A 29 -8.83 6.28 -0.64
C ASP A 29 -7.40 6.67 -1.01
N ASN A 30 -6.65 7.22 -0.05
CA ASN A 30 -5.32 7.78 -0.28
C ASN A 30 -4.18 6.80 0.09
N ILE A 31 -4.53 5.62 0.58
CA ILE A 31 -3.58 4.57 0.93
C ILE A 31 -4.26 3.21 0.71
N LYS A 32 -3.49 2.25 0.20
CA LYS A 32 -3.94 0.87 0.05
C LYS A 32 -3.04 -0.04 0.86
N PHE A 33 -3.63 -1.06 1.48
CA PHE A 33 -2.91 -2.10 2.22
C PHE A 33 -3.23 -3.48 1.67
N TYR A 34 -2.31 -4.42 1.84
CA TYR A 34 -2.66 -5.84 1.79
C TYR A 34 -3.42 -6.23 3.08
N PRO A 35 -4.23 -7.30 3.05
CA PRO A 35 -4.81 -7.84 4.27
C PRO A 35 -3.68 -8.34 5.19
N PRO A 36 -3.75 -8.09 6.51
CA PRO A 36 -2.72 -8.51 7.45
C PRO A 36 -2.38 -10.01 7.38
N ASP A 37 -3.35 -10.86 7.01
CA ASP A 37 -3.17 -12.30 6.81
C ASP A 37 -2.16 -12.66 5.69
N TYR A 38 -1.89 -11.74 4.77
CA TYR A 38 -0.87 -11.90 3.72
C TYR A 38 0.44 -11.23 4.12
N CYS A 39 0.39 -9.92 4.40
CA CYS A 39 1.54 -9.12 4.85
C CYS A 39 1.10 -7.71 5.32
N PRO A 40 1.86 -7.08 6.22
CA PRO A 40 1.56 -5.75 6.75
C PRO A 40 2.12 -4.61 5.87
N PHE A 41 1.94 -4.70 4.55
CA PHE A 41 2.44 -3.69 3.61
C PHE A 41 1.34 -2.77 3.08
N GLY A 42 1.65 -1.47 3.02
CA GLY A 42 0.80 -0.46 2.40
C GLY A 42 1.58 0.51 1.53
N GLY A 43 0.88 1.19 0.63
CA GLY A 43 1.44 2.18 -0.29
C GLY A 43 0.47 3.35 -0.51
N PHE A 44 1.02 4.54 -0.72
CA PHE A 44 0.30 5.80 -0.91
C PHE A 44 1.11 6.75 -1.80
N GLU A 45 0.52 7.83 -2.30
CA GLU A 45 1.23 8.86 -3.07
C GLU A 45 1.63 10.06 -2.20
N LYS A 46 2.69 10.77 -2.60
CA LYS A 46 3.24 11.85 -1.77
C LYS A 46 2.23 13.01 -1.66
N GLY A 47 1.95 13.43 -0.43
CA GLY A 47 1.09 14.59 -0.14
C GLY A 47 -0.25 14.22 0.52
N ASP A 48 -0.51 12.92 0.65
CA ASP A 48 -1.77 12.41 1.17
C ASP A 48 -1.87 12.46 2.70
N ALA A 49 -3.07 12.77 3.21
CA ALA A 49 -3.39 12.68 4.63
C ALA A 49 -3.76 11.23 4.99
N ILE A 50 -2.78 10.46 5.49
CA ILE A 50 -2.91 9.01 5.69
C ILE A 50 -2.79 8.53 7.15
N SER A 51 -2.53 9.43 8.10
CA SER A 51 -2.23 9.05 9.50
C SER A 51 -3.35 8.21 10.12
N LYS A 52 -4.61 8.65 9.98
CA LYS A 52 -5.77 7.92 10.49
C LYS A 52 -5.92 6.52 9.89
N SER A 53 -5.62 6.38 8.59
CA SER A 53 -5.70 5.08 7.90
C SER A 53 -4.59 4.14 8.36
N ILE A 54 -3.38 4.67 8.60
CA ILE A 54 -2.29 3.90 9.22
C ILE A 54 -2.68 3.45 10.63
N ASP A 55 -3.23 4.34 11.46
CA ASP A 55 -3.63 4.01 12.84
C ASP A 55 -4.69 2.89 12.86
N ASN A 56 -5.68 2.98 11.97
CA ASN A 56 -6.72 1.96 11.84
C ASN A 56 -6.15 0.61 11.38
N TYR A 57 -5.24 0.62 10.40
CA TYR A 57 -4.63 -0.60 9.89
C TYR A 57 -3.70 -1.25 10.92
N ALA A 58 -2.88 -0.45 11.61
CA ALA A 58 -1.97 -0.93 12.65
C ALA A 58 -2.69 -1.62 13.80
N ALA A 59 -3.93 -1.20 14.14
CA ALA A 59 -4.75 -1.86 15.14
C ALA A 59 -5.25 -3.26 14.74
N MET A 60 -5.14 -3.64 13.45
CA MET A 60 -5.52 -4.95 12.92
C MET A 60 -4.32 -5.87 12.67
N VAL A 61 -3.09 -5.37 12.87
CA VAL A 61 -1.85 -6.08 12.55
C VAL A 61 -1.20 -6.59 13.83
N ASP A 62 -1.11 -7.91 13.97
CA ASP A 62 -0.53 -8.55 15.16
C ASP A 62 1.01 -8.47 15.20
N ASN A 63 1.66 -8.47 14.04
CA ASN A 63 3.13 -8.36 13.93
C ASN A 63 3.56 -7.66 12.63
N PHE A 64 4.80 -7.16 12.60
CA PHE A 64 5.41 -6.53 11.43
C PHE A 64 6.63 -7.30 10.87
N PHE A 65 6.71 -8.61 11.15
CA PHE A 65 7.90 -9.44 10.91
C PHE A 65 7.64 -10.66 10.03
#